data_AF-A0A8T5JWS2-F1
#
_entry.id   AF-A0A8T5JWS2-F1
#
_cell.length_a   1.000
_cell.length_b   1.000
_cell.length_c   1.000
_cell.angle_alpha   90.00
_cell.angle_beta   90.00
_cell.angle_gamma   90.00
#
_symmetry.space_group_name_H-M   'P 1'
#
loop_
_entity.id
_entity.type
_entity.pdbx_description
1 polymer ?
#
loop_
_entity_poly.entity_id
_entity_poly.type
_entity_poly.pdbx_seq_one_letter_code
_entity_poly.pdbx_strand_id
1 'polypeptide(L)'
;MIFYILDLLTVIILILSNILPNNLILYSGIYLFLKGIIFIIISKDIASVIDFICGIYMVIMFFNFKIYFLTVLCIIWLLQKTAVYFIIKIGG
;
A
#
# COMPACT_ATOMS: atom_id res chain seq x y z
N MET A 1 -12.68 -9.07 -2.14
CA MET A 1 -13.41 -7.79 -1.93
C MET A 1 -12.79 -6.94 -0.84
N ILE A 2 -12.52 -7.52 0.33
CA ILE A 2 -12.00 -6.79 1.50
C ILE A 2 -10.59 -6.20 1.25
N PHE A 3 -9.70 -6.95 0.59
CA PHE A 3 -8.31 -6.51 0.37
C PHE A 3 -8.16 -5.24 -0.48
N TYR A 4 -9.10 -4.94 -1.38
CA TYR A 4 -9.02 -3.77 -2.27
C TYR A 4 -9.52 -2.49 -1.58
N ILE A 5 -10.54 -2.64 -0.72
CA ILE A 5 -11.02 -1.54 0.13
C ILE A 5 -9.90 -1.12 1.08
N LEU A 6 -9.20 -2.11 1.65
CA LEU A 6 -8.04 -1.85 2.49
C LEU A 6 -6.92 -1.16 1.70
N ASP A 7 -6.58 -1.60 0.48
CA ASP A 7 -5.58 -0.92 -0.37
C ASP A 7 -5.94 0.54 -0.65
N LEU A 8 -7.20 0.80 -1.01
CA LEU A 8 -7.70 2.16 -1.24
C LEU A 8 -7.60 3.01 0.02
N LEU A 9 -7.88 2.42 1.18
CA LEU A 9 -7.73 3.09 2.47
C LEU A 9 -6.25 3.37 2.77
N THR A 10 -5.33 2.47 2.44
CA THR A 10 -3.87 2.71 2.53
C THR A 10 -3.43 3.87 1.64
N VAL A 11 -3.96 3.99 0.43
CA VAL A 11 -3.70 5.13 -0.47
C VAL A 11 -4.15 6.44 0.17
N ILE A 12 -5.35 6.48 0.73
CA ILE A 12 -5.87 7.67 1.42
C ILE A 12 -4.98 8.03 2.62
N ILE A 13 -4.55 7.04 3.41
CA ILE A 13 -3.64 7.27 4.55
C ILE A 13 -2.30 7.84 4.07
N LEU A 14 -1.75 7.33 2.97
CA LEU A 14 -0.49 7.83 2.39
C LEU A 14 -0.62 9.28 1.88
N ILE A 15 -1.72 9.61 1.19
CA ILE A 15 -1.99 10.98 0.72
C ILE A 15 -2.10 11.94 1.92
N LEU A 16 -2.79 11.51 2.98
CA LEU A 16 -2.99 12.28 4.20
C LEU A 16 -1.90 12.06 5.26
N SER A 17 -0.76 11.46 4.89
CA SER A 17 0.31 11.06 5.83
C SER A 17 1.02 12.23 6.53
N ASN A 18 0.79 13.46 6.07
CA ASN A 18 1.27 14.67 6.73
C ASN A 18 0.32 15.20 7.81
N ILE A 19 -0.95 14.77 7.79
CA ILE A 19 -2.02 15.26 8.68
C ILE A 19 -2.41 14.17 9.68
N LEU A 20 -2.40 12.90 9.25
CA LEU A 20 -2.81 11.77 10.08
C LEU A 20 -1.74 11.37 11.10
N PRO A 21 -2.15 10.81 12.25
CA PRO A 21 -1.22 10.30 13.25
C PRO A 21 -0.37 9.14 12.70
N ASN A 22 0.92 9.12 13.09
CA ASN A 22 1.90 8.12 12.66
C ASN A 22 1.46 6.68 12.95
N ASN A 23 0.62 6.45 13.97
CA ASN A 23 0.09 5.12 14.30
C ASN A 23 -0.77 4.55 13.17
N LEU A 24 -1.55 5.37 12.47
CA LEU A 24 -2.36 4.91 11.33
C LEU A 24 -1.47 4.49 10.15
N ILE A 25 -0.40 5.27 9.89
CA ILE A 25 0.60 4.95 8.87
C ILE A 25 1.24 3.60 9.20
N LEU A 26 1.61 3.38 10.47
CA LEU A 26 2.19 2.12 10.93
C LEU A 26 1.24 0.93 10.72
N TYR A 27 -0.03 1.02 11.15
CA TYR A 27 -0.99 -0.07 10.97
C TYR A 27 -1.21 -0.40 9.49
N SER A 28 -1.30 0.63 8.65
CA SER A 28 -1.47 0.49 7.21
C SER A 28 -0.22 -0.09 6.53
N GLY A 29 0.98 0.23 7.02
CA GLY A 29 2.25 -0.36 6.59
C GLY A 29 2.39 -1.83 7.01
N ILE A 30 2.06 -2.18 8.26
CA ILE A 30 2.05 -3.57 8.75
C ILE A 30 1.05 -4.41 7.94
N TYR A 31 -0.12 -3.85 7.63
CA TYR A 31 -1.10 -4.50 6.75
C TYR A 31 -0.50 -4.84 5.38
N LEU A 32 0.08 -3.86 4.68
CA LEU A 32 0.71 -4.06 3.37
C LEU A 32 1.88 -5.05 3.43
N PHE A 33 2.68 -4.97 4.49
CA PHE A 33 3.80 -5.88 4.72
C PHE A 33 3.32 -7.34 4.84
N LEU A 34 2.37 -7.61 5.73
CA LEU A 34 1.83 -8.96 5.93
C LEU A 34 1.13 -9.48 4.68
N LYS A 35 0.33 -8.64 4.03
CA LYS A 35 -0.33 -8.98 2.76
C LYS A 35 0.70 -9.32 1.69
N GLY A 36 1.72 -8.49 1.53
CA GLY A 36 2.81 -8.71 0.58
C GLY A 36 3.47 -10.07 0.81
N ILE A 37 3.87 -10.39 2.04
CA ILE A 37 4.45 -11.71 2.39
C ILE A 37 3.51 -12.85 2.00
N ILE A 38 2.24 -12.79 2.41
CA ILE A 38 1.26 -13.86 2.16
C ILE A 38 1.12 -14.11 0.65
N PHE A 39 0.96 -13.05 -0.14
CA PHE A 39 0.82 -13.19 -1.58
C PHE A 39 2.12 -13.56 -2.30
N ILE A 40 3.29 -13.14 -1.82
CA ILE A 40 4.58 -13.60 -2.35
C ILE A 40 4.71 -15.11 -2.20
N ILE A 41 4.31 -15.67 -1.05
CA ILE A 41 4.39 -17.12 -0.80
C ILE A 41 3.40 -17.89 -1.67
N ILE A 42 2.18 -17.38 -1.82
CA ILE A 42 1.10 -18.09 -2.54
C ILE A 42 1.24 -17.94 -4.06
N SER A 43 1.36 -16.71 -4.55
CA SER A 43 1.26 -16.41 -5.98
C SER A 43 2.61 -16.12 -6.64
N LYS A 44 3.65 -15.79 -5.86
CA LYS A 44 5.00 -15.45 -6.35
C LYS A 44 5.02 -14.29 -7.37
N ASP A 45 4.01 -13.43 -7.34
CA ASP A 45 3.88 -12.33 -8.29
C ASP A 45 4.74 -11.12 -7.90
N ILE A 46 5.32 -10.47 -8.92
CA ILE A 46 6.09 -9.22 -8.76
C ILE A 46 5.24 -8.12 -8.12
N ALA A 47 3.94 -8.07 -8.42
CA ALA A 47 3.05 -7.08 -7.85
C ALA A 47 2.97 -7.18 -6.31
N SER A 48 3.07 -8.39 -5.77
CA SER A 48 3.05 -8.66 -4.32
C SER A 48 4.37 -8.30 -3.66
N VAL A 49 5.49 -8.42 -4.39
CA VAL A 49 6.81 -7.95 -3.94
C VAL A 49 6.83 -6.44 -3.80
N ILE A 50 6.23 -5.70 -4.73
CA ILE A 50 6.18 -4.24 -4.66
C ILE A 50 5.29 -3.79 -3.49
N ASP A 51 4.14 -4.43 -3.26
CA ASP A 51 3.29 -4.17 -2.09
C ASP A 51 4.05 -4.36 -0.77
N PHE A 52 4.86 -5.42 -0.69
CA PHE A 52 5.70 -5.69 0.47
C PHE A 52 6.72 -4.56 0.71
N ILE A 53 7.39 -4.09 -0.34
CA ILE A 53 8.34 -2.97 -0.27
C ILE A 53 7.63 -1.68 0.17
N CYS A 54 6.43 -1.40 -0.37
CA CYS A 54 5.61 -0.28 0.08
C CYS A 54 5.25 -0.39 1.57
N GLY A 55 4.91 -1.60 2.03
CA GLY A 55 4.67 -1.88 3.44
C GLY A 55 5.88 -1.59 4.32
N ILE A 56 7.08 -2.06 3.92
CA ILE A 56 8.34 -1.76 4.62
C ILE A 56 8.56 -0.25 4.68
N TYR A 57 8.42 0.45 3.55
CA TYR A 57 8.62 1.90 3.50
C TYR A 57 7.67 2.64 4.46
N MET A 58 6.40 2.25 4.51
CA MET A 58 5.44 2.85 5.44
C MET A 58 5.78 2.58 6.91
N VAL A 59 6.33 1.40 7.23
CA VAL A 59 6.86 1.12 8.58
C VAL A 59 8.07 2.00 8.89
N ILE A 60 8.95 2.25 7.91
CA ILE A 60 10.09 3.18 8.08
C ILE A 60 9.61 4.63 8.29
N MET A 61 8.53 5.05 7.62
CA MET A 61 7.94 6.38 7.80
C MET A 61 7.48 6.64 9.25
N PHE A 62 7.16 5.60 10.03
CA PHE A 62 6.83 5.73 11.46
C PHE A 62 7.98 6.35 12.27
N PHE A 63 9.24 6.10 11.87
CA PHE A 63 10.43 6.66 12.49
C PHE A 63 10.75 8.09 11.99
N ASN A 64 9.78 8.77 11.37
CA ASN A 64 9.92 10.10 10.75
C ASN A 64 10.91 10.18 9.56
N PHE A 65 11.34 9.05 9.01
CA PHE A 65 12.08 9.01 7.74
C PHE A 65 11.11 9.08 6.56
N LYS A 66 10.73 10.30 6.17
CA LYS A 66 9.84 10.56 5.02
C LYS A 66 10.65 11.01 3.81
N ILE A 67 10.68 10.20 2.75
CA ILE A 67 11.30 10.55 1.47
C ILE A 67 10.17 10.82 0.48
N TYR A 68 9.89 12.08 0.17
CA TYR A 68 8.77 12.49 -0.68
C TYR A 68 8.68 11.71 -2.00
N PHE A 69 9.84 11.49 -2.64
CA PHE A 69 9.91 10.71 -3.88
C PHE A 69 9.39 9.28 -3.72
N LEU A 70 9.79 8.57 -2.66
CA LEU A 70 9.31 7.21 -2.38
C LEU A 70 7.82 7.19 -1.99
N THR A 71 7.35 8.20 -1.27
CA THR A 71 5.92 8.34 -0.95
C THR A 71 5.07 8.46 -2.22
N VAL A 72 5.49 9.30 -3.18
CA VAL A 72 4.79 9.47 -4.46
C VAL A 72 4.78 8.16 -5.25
N LEU A 73 5.90 7.44 -5.32
CA LEU A 73 5.97 6.14 -5.99
C LEU A 73 5.02 5.11 -5.35
N CYS A 74 4.96 5.03 -4.02
CA CYS A 74 4.03 4.14 -3.32
C CYS A 74 2.57 4.48 -3.63
N ILE A 75 2.23 5.77 -3.64
CA ILE A 75 0.87 6.23 -3.97
C ILE A 75 0.51 5.84 -5.40
N ILE A 76 1.37 6.14 -6.38
CA ILE A 76 1.11 5.84 -7.79
C ILE A 76 0.92 4.34 -7.98
N TRP A 77 1.78 3.51 -7.38
CA TRP A 77 1.70 2.05 -7.46
C TRP A 77 0.37 1.51 -6.92
N LEU A 78 0.03 1.88 -5.68
CA LEU A 78 -1.19 1.40 -5.01
C LEU A 78 -2.46 1.90 -5.73
N LEU A 79 -2.44 3.13 -6.24
CA LEU A 79 -3.54 3.71 -6.99
C LEU A 79 -3.74 3.01 -8.34
N GLN A 80 -2.65 2.77 -9.10
CA GLN A 80 -2.70 2.00 -10.34
C GLN A 80 -3.31 0.61 -10.12
N LYS A 81 -2.85 -0.10 -9.08
CA LYS A 81 -3.36 -1.44 -8.75
C LYS A 81 -4.84 -1.43 -8.41
N THR A 82 -5.27 -0.44 -7.63
CA THR A 82 -6.66 -0.27 -7.24
C THR A 82 -7.54 0.05 -8.45
N ALA A 83 -7.07 0.95 -9.34
CA ALA A 83 -7.78 1.33 -10.56
C ALA A 83 -7.95 0.16 -11.54
N VAL A 84 -6.89 -0.63 -11.79
CA VAL A 84 -6.96 -1.83 -12.65
C VAL A 84 -8.02 -2.81 -12.13
N TYR A 85 -8.07 -3.02 -10.81
CA TYR A 85 -9.08 -3.88 -10.22
C TYR A 85 -10.52 -3.37 -10.45
N PHE A 86 -10.75 -2.06 -10.29
CA PHE A 86 -12.08 -1.46 -10.54
C PHE A 86 -12.52 -1.61 -12.00
N ILE A 87 -11.61 -1.41 -12.96
CA ILE A 87 -11.90 -1.54 -14.39
C ILE A 87 -12.30 -2.99 -14.73
N ILE A 88 -11.54 -3.97 -14.23
CA ILE A 88 -11.83 -5.40 -14.46
C ILE A 88 -13.20 -5.79 -13.90
N LYS A 89 -13.60 -5.25 -12.75
CA LYS A 89 -14.89 -5.60 -12.12
C LYS A 89 -16.10 -4.93 -12.78
N ILE A 90 -15.93 -3.77 -13.40
CA ILE A 90 -17.02 -3.05 -14.06
C ILE A 90 -17.21 -3.54 -15.51
N GLY A 91 -16.13 -3.97 -16.17
CA GLY A 91 -16.16 -4.43 -17.57
C GLY A 91 -16.31 -5.94 -17.77
N GLY A 92 -16.47 -6.73 -16.69
CA GLY A 92 -16.59 -8.19 -16.71
C GLY A 92 -17.93 -8.68 -16.18
#